data_AF-A0A180FQP7-F1
#
_entry.id   AF-A0A180FQP7-F1
#
_cell.length_a   1.000
_cell.length_b   1.000
_cell.length_c   1.000
_cell.angle_alpha   90.00
_cell.angle_beta   90.00
_cell.angle_gamma   90.00
#
_symmetry.space_group_name_H-M   'P 1'
#
loop_
_entity.id
_entity.type
_entity.pdbx_description
1 polymer ?
#
loop_
_entity_poly.entity_id
_entity_poly.type
_entity_poly.pdbx_seq_one_letter_code
_entity_poly.pdbx_strand_id
1 'polypeptide(L)'
;MESKKLLALAKECPNVIISITVSDLIEANEALIRKTKAELEQLITGTNTETYPSPDQVAKILGVDKSTLWRWAKVKVSDPIEIGGKHRFG
;
A
#
# COMPACT_ATOMS: atom_id res chain seq x y z
N MET A 1 2.62 -10.78 17.51
CA MET A 1 3.14 -11.97 18.22
C MET A 1 2.04 -12.76 18.94
N GLU A 2 0.96 -12.13 19.42
CA GLU A 2 -0.08 -12.80 20.22
C GLU A 2 -1.01 -13.77 19.47
N SER A 3 -1.44 -13.44 18.24
CA SER A 3 -2.30 -14.32 17.42
C SER A 3 -1.72 -15.73 17.22
N LYS A 4 -0.38 -15.86 17.18
CA LYS A 4 0.30 -17.15 17.04
C LYS A 4 0.14 -18.05 18.28
N LYS A 5 -0.03 -17.47 19.48
CA LYS A 5 -0.14 -18.22 20.74
C LYS A 5 -1.51 -18.87 20.89
N LEU A 6 -2.57 -18.17 20.49
CA LEU A 6 -3.94 -18.67 20.56
C LEU A 6 -4.16 -19.81 19.54
N LEU A 7 -3.58 -19.69 18.35
CA LEU A 7 -3.55 -20.76 17.34
C LEU A 7 -2.76 -21.99 17.81
N ALA A 8 -1.65 -21.79 18.54
CA ALA A 8 -0.88 -22.89 19.12
C ALA A 8 -1.70 -23.64 20.18
N LEU A 9 -2.35 -22.89 21.09
CA LEU A 9 -3.23 -23.46 22.10
C LEU A 9 -4.37 -24.29 21.49
N ALA A 10 -5.00 -23.80 20.41
CA ALA A 10 -6.06 -24.53 19.72
C ALA A 10 -5.57 -25.84 19.07
N LYS A 11 -4.30 -25.90 18.66
CA LYS A 11 -3.68 -27.13 18.10
C LYS A 11 -3.30 -28.13 19.19
N GLU A 12 -2.78 -27.64 20.30
CA GLU A 12 -2.35 -28.48 21.44
C GLU A 12 -3.55 -29.02 22.22
N CYS A 13 -4.63 -28.23 22.33
CA CYS A 13 -5.82 -28.55 23.10
C CYS A 13 -7.10 -28.42 22.23
N PRO A 14 -7.34 -29.34 21.29
CA PRO A 14 -8.44 -29.21 20.32
C PRO A 14 -9.85 -29.26 20.92
N ASN A 15 -9.99 -29.84 22.12
CA ASN A 15 -11.26 -29.99 22.82
C ASN A 15 -11.46 -28.97 23.96
N VAL A 16 -10.65 -27.91 24.00
CA VAL A 16 -10.76 -26.90 25.06
C VAL A 16 -11.96 -25.99 24.82
N ILE A 17 -12.77 -25.78 25.86
CA ILE A 17 -13.87 -24.81 25.84
C ILE A 17 -13.41 -23.58 26.62
N ILE A 18 -13.44 -22.43 25.98
CA ILE A 18 -13.05 -21.16 26.60
C ILE A 18 -14.32 -20.33 26.78
N SER A 19 -14.65 -20.05 28.05
CA SER A 19 -15.71 -19.11 28.39
C SER A 19 -15.11 -17.71 28.52
N ILE A 20 -15.66 -16.75 27.78
CA ILE A 20 -15.27 -15.33 27.82
C ILE A 20 -16.52 -14.48 28.00
N THR A 21 -16.35 -13.29 28.58
CA THR A 21 -17.45 -12.35 28.64
C THR A 21 -17.71 -11.74 27.26
N VAL A 22 -18.94 -11.29 27.03
CA VAL A 22 -19.30 -10.62 25.77
C VAL A 22 -18.48 -9.33 25.60
N SER A 23 -18.19 -8.62 26.70
CA SER A 23 -17.36 -7.42 26.69
C SER A 23 -15.94 -7.69 26.19
N ASP A 24 -15.30 -8.75 26.70
CA ASP A 24 -13.95 -9.13 26.27
C ASP A 24 -13.92 -9.54 24.80
N LEU A 25 -14.98 -10.22 24.32
CA LEU A 25 -15.11 -10.61 22.92
C LEU A 25 -15.22 -9.38 22.00
N ILE A 26 -15.99 -8.37 22.41
CA ILE A 26 -16.12 -7.10 21.67
C ILE A 26 -14.76 -6.41 21.59
N GLU A 27 -14.07 -6.28 22.72
CA GLU A 27 -12.76 -5.61 22.76
C GLU A 27 -11.72 -6.34 21.90
N ALA A 28 -11.67 -7.67 21.96
CA ALA A 28 -10.79 -8.48 21.12
C ALA A 28 -11.10 -8.29 19.63
N ASN A 29 -12.38 -8.25 19.26
CA ASN A 29 -12.80 -8.04 17.87
C ASN A 29 -12.42 -6.64 17.37
N GLU A 30 -12.65 -5.60 18.17
CA GLU A 30 -12.23 -4.24 17.82
C GLU A 30 -10.72 -4.12 17.68
N ALA A 31 -9.95 -4.76 18.56
CA ALA A 31 -8.50 -4.77 18.48
C ALA A 31 -8.00 -5.43 17.17
N LEU A 32 -8.63 -6.53 16.74
CA LEU A 32 -8.32 -7.19 15.47
C LEU A 32 -8.66 -6.31 14.27
N ILE A 33 -9.80 -5.62 14.29
CA ILE A 33 -10.22 -4.69 13.22
C ILE A 33 -9.24 -3.52 13.14
N ARG A 34 -8.92 -2.87 14.26
CA ARG A 34 -7.97 -1.75 14.32
C ARG A 34 -6.61 -2.15 13.77
N LYS A 35 -6.11 -3.31 14.18
CA LYS A 35 -4.82 -3.82 13.72
C LYS A 35 -4.81 -4.11 12.21
N THR A 36 -5.84 -4.78 11.71
CA THR A 36 -5.96 -5.10 10.27
C THR A 36 -6.07 -3.82 9.44
N LYS A 37 -6.84 -2.83 9.92
CA LYS A 37 -6.94 -1.51 9.28
C LYS A 37 -5.59 -0.81 9.24
N ALA A 38 -4.84 -0.79 10.34
CA ALA A 38 -3.51 -0.19 10.38
C ALA A 38 -2.52 -0.89 9.44
N GLU A 39 -2.55 -2.23 9.36
CA GLU A 39 -1.72 -2.99 8.42
C GLU A 39 -2.08 -2.69 6.95
N LEU A 40 -3.37 -2.56 6.64
CA LEU A 40 -3.84 -2.17 5.29
C LEU A 40 -3.47 -0.73 4.93
N GLU A 41 -3.61 0.22 5.87
CA GLU A 41 -3.18 1.61 5.67
C GLU A 41 -1.67 1.72 5.45
N GLN A 42 -0.87 0.92 6.16
CA GLN A 42 0.58 0.82 5.93
C GLN A 42 0.91 0.22 4.56
N LEU A 43 0.19 -0.81 4.12
CA LEU A 43 0.35 -1.38 2.78
C LEU A 43 -0.01 -0.37 1.69
N ILE A 44 -1.10 0.38 1.86
CA ILE A 44 -1.49 1.44 0.93
C ILE A 44 -0.41 2.52 0.91
N THR A 45 0.06 3.01 2.05
CA THR A 45 1.10 4.04 2.12
C THR A 45 2.43 3.57 1.53
N GLY A 46 2.79 2.29 1.69
CA GLY A 46 3.98 1.69 1.10
C GLY A 46 3.87 1.46 -0.41
N THR A 47 2.67 1.19 -0.92
CA THR A 47 2.41 0.91 -2.35
C THR A 47 2.07 2.17 -3.14
N ASN A 48 1.57 3.20 -2.47
CA ASN A 48 1.09 4.46 -3.04
C ASN A 48 2.11 5.59 -2.92
N THR A 49 3.41 5.26 -2.90
CA THR A 49 4.39 6.18 -3.49
C THR A 49 4.09 6.21 -4.98
N GLU A 50 3.13 7.05 -5.36
CA GLU A 50 2.84 7.46 -6.73
C GLU A 50 4.11 8.13 -7.27
N THR A 51 5.06 7.27 -7.64
CA THR A 51 6.37 7.64 -8.11
C THR A 51 6.14 7.94 -9.57
N TYR A 52 5.66 9.15 -9.83
CA TYR A 52 5.69 9.68 -11.18
C TYR A 52 7.08 9.43 -11.76
N PRO A 53 7.17 8.62 -12.82
CA PRO A 53 8.45 8.27 -13.39
C PRO A 53 9.17 9.54 -13.83
N SER A 54 10.46 9.63 -13.53
CA SER A 54 11.28 10.71 -14.06
C SER A 54 11.27 10.64 -15.60
N PRO A 55 11.57 11.74 -16.31
CA PRO A 55 11.69 11.72 -17.77
C PRO A 55 12.58 10.59 -18.30
N ASP A 56 13.59 10.19 -17.53
CA ASP A 56 14.52 9.12 -17.86
C ASP A 56 13.86 7.73 -17.77
N GLN A 57 13.01 7.53 -16.76
CA GLN A 57 12.25 6.29 -16.60
C GLN A 57 11.18 6.18 -17.69
N VAL A 58 10.49 7.28 -18.01
CA VAL A 58 9.50 7.33 -19.10
C VAL A 58 10.15 7.03 -20.45
N ALA A 59 11.32 7.63 -20.74
CA ALA A 59 12.06 7.42 -21.98
C ALA A 59 12.42 5.93 -22.16
N LYS A 60 12.85 5.29 -21.06
CA LYS A 60 13.18 3.86 -21.04
C LYS A 60 11.95 2.95 -21.21
N ILE A 61 10.83 3.28 -20.56
CA ILE A 61 9.58 2.52 -20.66
C ILE A 61 9.02 2.58 -22.09
N LEU A 62 9.04 3.76 -22.69
CA LEU A 62 8.48 4.01 -24.01
C LEU A 62 9.46 3.72 -25.17
N GLY A 63 10.73 3.44 -24.86
CA GLY A 63 11.76 3.17 -25.87
C GLY A 63 12.07 4.38 -26.76
N VAL A 64 11.92 5.60 -26.22
CA VAL A 64 12.14 6.86 -26.95
C VAL A 64 13.26 7.68 -26.31
N ASP A 65 13.84 8.60 -27.08
CA ASP A 65 14.81 9.55 -26.55
C ASP A 65 14.12 10.66 -25.72
N LYS A 66 14.86 11.27 -24.79
CA LYS A 66 14.36 12.37 -23.95
C LYS A 66 13.91 13.58 -24.78
N SER A 67 14.54 13.83 -25.93
CA SER A 67 14.13 14.89 -26.86
C SER A 67 12.73 14.65 -27.46
N THR A 68 12.34 13.39 -27.64
CA THR A 68 10.99 13.00 -28.10
C THR A 68 9.95 13.31 -27.04
N LEU A 69 10.22 12.99 -25.76
CA LEU A 69 9.35 13.35 -24.65
C LEU A 69 9.17 14.86 -24.50
N TRP A 70 10.25 15.63 -24.63
CA TRP A 70 10.19 17.09 -24.57
C TRP A 70 9.33 17.69 -25.70
N ARG A 71 9.38 17.10 -26.90
CA ARG A 71 8.53 17.51 -28.03
C ARG A 71 7.06 17.19 -27.76
N TRP A 72 6.74 16.04 -27.18
CA TRP A 72 5.37 15.68 -26.81
C TRP A 72 4.80 16.59 -25.72
N ALA A 73 5.62 16.98 -24.74
CA ALA A 73 5.27 17.97 -23.73
C ALA A 73 4.88 19.32 -24.36
N LYS A 74 5.62 19.77 -25.39
CA LYS A 74 5.31 21.02 -26.11
C LYS A 74 4.04 20.97 -26.93
N VAL A 75 3.63 19.79 -27.39
CA VAL A 75 2.47 19.60 -28.30
C VAL A 75 1.19 19.22 -27.53
N LYS A 76 1.22 19.21 -26.18
CA LYS A 76 0.10 18.83 -25.30
C LYS A 76 -0.49 17.44 -25.63
N VAL A 77 0.38 16.46 -25.93
CA VAL A 77 -0.06 15.07 -26.17
C VAL A 77 -0.14 14.26 -24.87
N SER A 78 0.54 14.70 -23.82
CA SER A 78 0.45 14.18 -22.43
C SER A 78 0.55 15.39 -21.51
N ASP A 79 -0.35 15.49 -20.51
CA ASP A 79 -0.37 16.59 -19.54
C ASP A 79 0.82 16.43 -18.58
N PRO A 80 1.87 17.28 -18.65
CA PRO A 80 2.99 17.18 -17.73
C PRO A 80 2.54 17.76 -16.38
N ILE A 81 2.64 16.96 -15.32
CA ILE A 81 2.36 17.41 -13.96
C ILE A 81 3.68 17.90 -13.35
N GLU A 82 3.67 19.13 -12.84
CA GLU A 82 4.86 19.74 -12.26
C GLU A 82 4.86 19.53 -10.74
N ILE A 83 5.81 18.73 -10.22
CA ILE A 83 5.98 18.52 -8.77
C ILE A 83 7.39 19.00 -8.40
N GLY A 84 7.47 20.14 -7.70
CA GLY A 84 8.73 20.68 -7.17
C GLY A 84 9.73 21.15 -8.23
N GLY A 85 9.25 21.76 -9.33
CA GLY A 85 10.11 22.27 -10.41
C GLY A 85 10.72 21.19 -11.30
N LYS A 86 10.22 19.95 -11.22
CA LYS A 86 10.60 18.84 -12.09
C LYS A 86 9.39 18.37 -12.89
N HIS A 87 9.55 18.36 -14.21
CA HIS A 87 8.54 17.84 -15.12
C HIS A 87 8.36 16.34 -14.92
N ARG A 88 7.12 15.92 -14.66
CA ARG A 88 6.70 14.54 -14.57
C ARG A 88 5.60 14.30 -15.60
N PHE A 89 5.60 13.11 -16.20
CA PHE A 89 4.58 12.71 -17.17
C PHE A 89 3.64 11.69 -16.52
N GLY A 90 2.34 11.91 -16.68
CA GLY A 90 1.26 10.97 -16.34
C GLY A 90 0.74 10.25 -17.57
#